data_AF-A0A9X9A032-F1
#
_entry.id   AF-A0A9X9A032-F1
#
_cell.length_a   1.000
_cell.length_b   1.000
_cell.length_c   1.000
_cell.angle_alpha   90.00
_cell.angle_beta   90.00
_cell.angle_gamma   90.00
#
_symmetry.space_group_name_H-M   'P 1'
#
loop_
_entity.id
_entity.type
_entity.pdbx_description
1 polymer ?
#
loop_
_entity_poly.entity_id
_entity_poly.type
_entity_poly.pdbx_seq_one_letter_code
_entity_poly.pdbx_strand_id
1 'polypeptide(L)'
;NISEDAIFCYYQTLSFVHKNSCTLSINPATIQELHFQLIHYLTSDSAKWREKPFIIPGIPEHGMHLNSYRILPHELIPQFMEQLCDQYNSLNTSKGLHSLLLIARFILNFYCIVPFNQGNNRLAFMLMQLLLIKSGHTFVKYVCLDK
;
A
#
# COMPACT_ATOMS: atom_id res chain seq x y z
N ASN A 1 -22.19 -10.33 3.48
CA ASN A 1 -21.84 -10.52 4.90
C ASN A 1 -20.47 -9.88 5.03
N ILE A 2 -20.38 -8.58 5.35
CA ILE A 2 -19.21 -7.71 4.99
C ILE A 2 -17.85 -8.28 5.45
N SER A 3 -17.83 -8.99 6.57
CA SER A 3 -16.61 -9.65 7.08
C SER A 3 -16.15 -10.82 6.20
N GLU A 4 -17.07 -11.65 5.71
CA GLU A 4 -16.74 -12.78 4.82
C GLU A 4 -16.25 -12.26 3.47
N ASP A 5 -16.91 -11.24 2.93
CA ASP A 5 -16.52 -10.58 1.68
C ASP A 5 -15.11 -9.98 1.80
N ALA A 6 -14.78 -9.38 2.95
CA ALA A 6 -13.44 -8.87 3.23
C ALA A 6 -12.35 -9.96 3.22
N ILE A 7 -12.62 -11.10 3.86
CA ILE A 7 -11.69 -12.23 3.92
C ILE A 7 -11.49 -12.81 2.51
N PHE A 8 -12.58 -12.95 1.77
CA PHE A 8 -12.58 -13.48 0.42
C PHE A 8 -11.76 -12.61 -0.55
N CYS A 9 -12.03 -11.31 -0.62
CA CYS A 9 -11.29 -10.35 -1.47
C CYS A 9 -9.80 -10.32 -1.10
N TYR A 10 -9.47 -10.36 0.20
CA TYR A 10 -8.09 -10.42 0.65
C TYR A 10 -7.38 -11.69 0.17
N TYR A 11 -8.01 -12.86 0.35
CA TYR A 11 -7.46 -14.14 -0.10
C TYR A 11 -7.28 -14.20 -1.62
N GLN A 12 -8.26 -13.70 -2.37
CA GLN A 12 -8.20 -13.64 -3.83
C GLN A 12 -7.07 -12.74 -4.31
N THR A 13 -6.94 -11.54 -3.75
CA THR A 13 -5.86 -10.61 -4.11
C THR A 13 -4.50 -11.20 -3.76
N LEU A 14 -4.36 -11.83 -2.59
CA LEU A 14 -3.12 -12.48 -2.19
C LEU A 14 -2.75 -13.59 -3.19
N SER A 15 -3.72 -14.43 -3.56
CA SER A 15 -3.52 -15.49 -4.54
C SER A 15 -3.13 -14.94 -5.91
N PHE A 16 -3.75 -13.84 -6.33
CA PHE A 16 -3.42 -13.13 -7.56
C PHE A 16 -1.97 -12.59 -7.54
N VAL A 17 -1.55 -11.95 -6.44
CA VAL A 17 -0.19 -11.45 -6.23
C VAL A 17 0.83 -12.58 -6.29
N HIS A 18 0.59 -13.70 -5.61
CA HIS A 18 1.51 -14.83 -5.65
C HIS A 18 1.66 -15.41 -7.06
N LYS A 19 0.54 -15.64 -7.76
CA LYS A 19 0.54 -16.22 -9.12
C LYS A 19 1.20 -15.30 -10.15
N ASN A 20 1.01 -13.99 -10.03
CA ASN A 20 1.47 -13.01 -11.02
C ASN A 20 2.68 -12.19 -10.55
N SER A 21 3.36 -12.60 -9.47
CA SER A 21 4.47 -11.86 -8.88
C SER A 21 5.58 -11.53 -9.88
N CYS A 22 5.89 -12.46 -10.80
CA CYS A 22 6.88 -12.25 -11.85
C CYS A 22 6.46 -11.22 -12.90
N THR A 23 5.16 -11.14 -13.22
CA THR A 23 4.62 -10.32 -14.32
C THR A 23 4.13 -8.95 -13.87
N LEU A 24 3.68 -8.82 -12.62
CA LEU A 24 3.19 -7.55 -12.07
C LEU A 24 4.32 -6.52 -12.04
N SER A 25 4.08 -5.38 -12.67
CA SER A 25 4.99 -4.23 -12.67
C SER A 25 4.71 -3.34 -11.46
N ILE A 26 5.72 -2.64 -10.96
CA ILE A 26 5.54 -1.68 -9.87
C ILE A 26 5.26 -0.32 -10.50
N ASN A 27 3.98 -0.01 -10.69
CA ASN A 27 3.49 1.23 -11.25
C ASN A 27 2.13 1.63 -10.62
N PRO A 28 1.68 2.88 -10.79
CA PRO A 28 0.42 3.34 -10.21
C PRO A 28 -0.80 2.49 -10.62
N ALA A 29 -0.88 2.07 -11.88
CA ALA A 29 -1.99 1.26 -12.39
C ALA A 29 -2.11 -0.08 -11.65
N THR A 30 -0.99 -0.76 -11.41
CA THR A 30 -0.97 -2.02 -10.66
C THR A 30 -1.39 -1.79 -9.21
N ILE A 31 -0.98 -0.68 -8.60
CA ILE A 31 -1.37 -0.32 -7.22
C ILE A 31 -2.88 -0.07 -7.14
N GLN A 32 -3.47 0.62 -8.12
CA GLN A 32 -4.91 0.84 -8.20
C GLN A 32 -5.68 -0.48 -8.41
N GLU A 33 -5.18 -1.37 -9.27
CA GLU A 33 -5.80 -2.68 -9.49
C GLU A 33 -5.78 -3.53 -8.21
N LEU A 34 -4.64 -3.60 -7.52
CA LEU A 34 -4.55 -4.29 -6.24
C LEU A 34 -5.47 -3.66 -5.19
N HIS A 35 -5.60 -2.34 -5.17
CA HIS A 35 -6.56 -1.65 -4.32
C HIS A 35 -8.00 -2.05 -4.66
N PHE A 36 -8.35 -2.10 -5.95
CA PHE A 36 -9.66 -2.54 -6.42
C PHE A 36 -9.98 -3.95 -5.92
N GLN A 37 -9.12 -4.92 -6.20
CA GLN A 37 -9.33 -6.31 -5.79
C GLN A 37 -9.46 -6.46 -4.26
N LEU A 38 -8.77 -5.62 -3.48
CA LEU A 38 -8.82 -5.67 -2.02
C LEU A 38 -10.12 -5.13 -1.42
N ILE A 39 -10.70 -4.07 -1.99
CA ILE A 39 -11.74 -3.31 -1.29
C ILE A 39 -13.00 -3.02 -2.12
N HIS A 40 -13.14 -3.56 -3.33
CA HIS A 40 -14.33 -3.34 -4.16
C HIS A 40 -15.66 -3.75 -3.47
N TYR A 41 -15.58 -4.70 -2.53
CA TYR A 41 -16.74 -5.14 -1.73
C TYR A 41 -17.24 -4.06 -0.74
N LEU A 42 -16.39 -3.09 -0.38
CA LEU A 42 -16.65 -2.11 0.67
C LEU A 42 -17.12 -0.76 0.12
N THR A 43 -16.57 -0.34 -1.02
CA THR A 43 -16.77 1.01 -1.56
C THR A 43 -16.62 1.08 -3.07
N SER A 44 -17.40 1.97 -3.68
CA SER A 44 -17.27 2.38 -5.09
C SER A 44 -16.03 3.22 -5.40
N ASP A 45 -15.32 3.67 -4.38
CA ASP A 45 -14.07 4.45 -4.51
C ASP A 45 -12.83 3.54 -4.53
N SER A 46 -13.03 2.25 -4.74
CA SER A 46 -11.95 1.31 -5.03
C SER A 46 -11.21 1.70 -6.33
N ALA A 47 -9.92 1.40 -6.42
CA ALA A 47 -8.98 1.94 -7.43
C ALA A 47 -8.83 3.48 -7.56
N LYS A 48 -9.62 4.31 -6.89
CA LYS A 48 -9.55 5.78 -7.05
C LYS A 48 -8.65 6.43 -6.02
N TRP A 49 -7.75 7.31 -6.47
CA TRP A 49 -7.01 8.17 -5.55
C TRP A 49 -7.96 8.96 -4.68
N ARG A 50 -7.53 9.24 -3.45
CA ARG A 50 -8.23 10.12 -2.54
C ARG A 50 -8.37 11.49 -3.19
N GLU A 51 -9.56 12.08 -3.10
CA GLU A 51 -9.91 13.42 -3.64
C GLU A 51 -10.28 14.41 -2.51
N LYS A 52 -10.06 14.01 -1.25
CA LYS A 52 -10.39 14.81 -0.07
C LYS A 52 -9.19 14.86 0.87
N PRO A 53 -8.98 15.95 1.63
CA PRO A 53 -7.97 15.97 2.68
C PRO A 53 -8.20 14.82 3.67
N PHE A 54 -7.12 14.17 4.10
CA PHE A 54 -7.15 13.11 5.10
C PHE A 54 -6.66 13.71 6.40
N ILE A 55 -7.40 13.49 7.47
CA ILE A 55 -7.06 14.00 8.80
C ILE A 55 -6.75 12.77 9.64
N ILE A 56 -5.49 12.64 10.04
CA ILE A 56 -5.14 11.69 11.10
C ILE A 56 -5.40 12.41 12.42
N PRO A 57 -6.34 11.92 13.26
CA PRO A 57 -6.51 12.46 14.60
C PRO A 57 -5.21 12.22 15.38
N GLY A 58 -4.57 13.30 15.84
CA GLY A 58 -3.42 13.22 16.73
C GLY A 58 -3.86 12.87 18.15
N ILE A 59 -2.97 12.21 18.91
CA ILE A 59 -3.14 12.07 20.36
C ILE A 59 -2.77 13.43 20.97
N PRO A 60 -3.66 14.09 21.72
CA PRO A 60 -3.31 15.33 22.40
C PRO A 60 -2.29 15.02 23.51
N GLU A 61 -1.03 15.41 23.32
CA GLU A 61 -0.13 15.58 24.46
C GLU A 61 -0.57 16.82 25.24
N HIS A 62 -0.63 16.67 26.56
CA HIS A 62 -1.12 17.65 27.54
C HIS A 62 -1.05 19.12 27.08
N GLY A 63 -2.23 19.70 26.79
CA GLY A 63 -2.40 21.15 26.64
C GLY A 63 -2.09 21.74 25.27
N MET A 64 -1.61 20.98 24.29
CA MET A 64 -1.49 21.44 22.91
C MET A 64 -2.45 20.70 21.98
N HIS A 65 -3.39 21.43 21.39
CA HIS A 65 -4.05 21.03 20.15
C HIS A 65 -2.98 21.05 19.04
N LEU A 66 -2.18 19.99 18.97
CA LEU A 66 -1.23 19.83 17.88
C LEU A 66 -2.03 19.49 16.63
N ASN A 67 -2.18 20.48 15.76
CA ASN A 67 -2.80 20.33 14.45
C ASN A 67 -2.24 19.09 13.77
N SER A 68 -3.18 18.22 13.38
CA SER A 68 -3.04 17.06 12.50
C SER A 68 -1.78 17.07 11.63
N TYR A 69 -1.06 15.94 11.58
CA TYR A 69 -0.03 15.71 10.59
C TYR A 69 -0.59 16.09 9.21
N ARG A 70 -0.06 17.15 8.59
CA ARG A 70 -0.48 17.56 7.24
C ARG A 70 0.04 16.51 6.26
N ILE A 71 -0.86 15.61 5.88
CA ILE A 71 -0.63 14.62 4.84
C ILE A 71 -0.50 15.34 3.50
N LEU A 72 0.16 14.68 2.55
CA LEU A 72 0.25 15.13 1.16
C LEU A 72 -1.12 15.63 0.64
N PRO A 73 -1.18 16.84 0.04
CA PRO A 73 -2.33 17.31 -0.71
C PRO A 73 -2.79 16.25 -1.72
N HIS A 74 -4.10 16.05 -1.80
CA HIS A 74 -4.63 14.92 -2.55
C HIS A 74 -4.41 15.06 -4.06
N GLU A 75 -4.30 16.30 -4.54
CA GLU A 75 -4.01 16.69 -5.91
C GLU A 75 -2.62 16.22 -6.37
N LEU A 76 -1.69 16.04 -5.42
CA LEU A 76 -0.32 15.61 -5.70
C LEU A 76 -0.15 14.08 -5.64
N ILE A 77 -1.16 13.33 -5.19
CA ILE A 77 -1.07 11.87 -5.05
C ILE A 77 -0.64 11.18 -6.35
N PRO A 78 -1.25 11.46 -7.53
CA PRO A 78 -0.88 10.77 -8.76
C PRO A 78 0.61 10.92 -9.08
N GLN A 79 1.12 12.16 -8.99
CA GLN A 79 2.52 12.48 -9.26
C GLN A 79 3.47 11.79 -8.26
N PHE A 80 3.17 11.84 -6.96
CA PHE A 80 4.03 11.24 -5.95
C PHE A 80 4.02 9.71 -6.01
N MET A 81 2.89 9.09 -6.37
CA MET A 81 2.81 7.65 -6.59
C MET A 81 3.62 7.20 -7.81
N GLU A 82 3.60 7.97 -8.90
CA GLU A 82 4.44 7.75 -10.07
C GLU A 82 5.93 7.85 -9.70
N GLN A 83 6.33 8.94 -9.05
CA GLN A 83 7.71 9.13 -8.57
C GLN A 83 8.17 8.02 -7.62
N LEU A 84 7.29 7.56 -6.72
CA LEU A 84 7.59 6.46 -5.80
C LEU A 84 7.90 5.16 -6.56
N CYS A 85 7.08 4.83 -7.56
CA CYS A 85 7.28 3.66 -8.41
C CYS A 85 8.57 3.77 -9.24
N ASP A 86 8.82 4.92 -9.86
CA ASP A 86 9.99 5.15 -10.70
C ASP A 86 11.30 5.08 -9.89
N GLN A 87 11.33 5.71 -8.72
CA GLN A 87 12.48 5.63 -7.81
C GLN A 87 12.75 4.20 -7.38
N TYR A 88 11.71 3.43 -7.04
CA TYR A 88 11.86 2.02 -6.71
C TYR A 88 12.44 1.22 -7.86
N ASN A 89 11.89 1.35 -9.07
CA ASN A 89 12.32 0.61 -10.25
C ASN A 89 13.78 0.95 -10.63
N SER A 90 14.16 2.22 -10.55
CA SER A 90 15.52 2.69 -10.82
C SER A 90 16.53 2.13 -9.81
N LEU A 91 16.23 2.22 -8.51
CA LEU A 91 17.10 1.70 -7.45
C LEU A 91 17.19 0.17 -7.46
N ASN A 92 16.09 -0.51 -7.79
CA ASN A 92 16.06 -1.96 -7.92
C ASN A 92 16.93 -2.44 -9.10
N THR A 93 16.94 -1.68 -10.20
CA THR A 93 17.74 -1.99 -11.39
C THR A 93 19.23 -1.74 -11.15
N SER A 94 19.58 -0.64 -10.49
CA SER A 94 20.98 -0.30 -10.21
C SER A 94 21.63 -1.17 -9.14
N LYS A 95 20.84 -1.93 -8.38
CA LYS A 95 21.29 -2.79 -7.25
C LYS A 95 22.14 -2.04 -6.20
N GLY A 96 21.97 -0.72 -6.10
CA GLY A 96 22.73 0.12 -5.17
C GLY A 96 22.28 0.02 -3.70
N LEU A 97 21.13 -0.61 -3.43
CA LEU A 97 20.58 -0.78 -2.08
C LEU A 97 20.19 -2.24 -1.84
N HIS A 98 20.34 -2.71 -0.59
CA HIS A 98 19.79 -4.01 -0.20
C HIS A 98 18.27 -4.03 -0.37
N SER A 99 17.71 -5.10 -0.94
CA SER A 99 16.29 -5.16 -1.33
C SER A 99 15.34 -4.91 -0.16
N LEU A 100 15.63 -5.42 1.05
CA LEU A 100 14.81 -5.15 2.24
C LEU A 100 14.75 -3.66 2.62
N LEU A 101 15.86 -2.93 2.48
CA LEU A 101 15.89 -1.49 2.76
C LEU A 101 15.11 -0.72 1.69
N LEU A 102 15.19 -1.16 0.44
CA LEU A 102 14.42 -0.57 -0.65
C LEU A 102 12.91 -0.78 -0.46
N ILE A 103 12.51 -1.98 -0.02
CA ILE A 103 11.11 -2.31 0.31
C ILE A 103 10.64 -1.47 1.51
N ALA A 104 11.42 -1.40 2.59
CA ALA A 104 11.09 -0.59 3.76
C ALA A 104 10.90 0.88 3.38
N ARG A 105 11.80 1.43 2.55
CA ARG A 105 11.67 2.79 2.01
C ARG A 105 10.40 2.96 1.19
N PHE A 106 10.08 2.03 0.29
CA PHE A 106 8.87 2.10 -0.54
C PHE A 106 7.61 2.13 0.32
N ILE A 107 7.49 1.21 1.28
CA ILE A 107 6.33 1.08 2.16
C ILE A 107 6.19 2.30 3.08
N LEU A 108 7.29 2.83 3.63
CA LEU A 108 7.26 4.04 4.44
C LEU A 108 6.72 5.24 3.64
N ASN A 109 7.23 5.46 2.43
CA ASN A 109 6.77 6.56 1.58
C ASN A 109 5.30 6.39 1.18
N PHE A 110 4.86 5.16 0.89
CA PHE A 110 3.45 4.87 0.65
C PHE A 110 2.56 5.27 1.85
N TYR A 111 2.98 4.95 3.08
CA TYR A 111 2.27 5.36 4.30
C TYR A 111 2.25 6.87 4.52
N CYS A 112 3.25 7.61 4.04
CA CYS A 112 3.23 9.08 4.09
C CYS A 112 2.29 9.71 3.05
N ILE A 113 2.14 9.09 1.89
CA ILE A 113 1.25 9.57 0.82
C ILE A 113 -0.22 9.36 1.19
N VAL A 114 -0.55 8.21 1.79
CA VAL A 114 -1.93 7.76 2.08
C VAL A 114 -2.84 7.95 0.85
N PRO A 115 -2.59 7.20 -0.23
CA PRO A 115 -3.13 7.52 -1.55
C PRO A 115 -4.64 7.27 -1.70
N PHE A 116 -5.25 6.45 -0.84
CA PHE A 116 -6.67 6.08 -0.94
C PHE A 116 -7.47 6.54 0.27
N ASN A 117 -8.81 6.59 0.14
CA ASN A 117 -9.70 6.93 1.25
C ASN A 117 -9.76 5.81 2.32
N GLN A 118 -9.67 4.56 1.89
CA GLN A 118 -9.75 3.37 2.73
C GLN A 118 -8.79 2.30 2.20
N GLY A 119 -8.56 1.22 2.94
CA GLY A 119 -7.78 0.08 2.43
C GLY A 119 -6.26 0.26 2.39
N ASN A 120 -5.71 1.44 2.69
CA ASN A 120 -4.27 1.72 2.62
C ASN A 120 -3.41 0.70 3.39
N ASN A 121 -3.78 0.34 4.62
CA ASN A 121 -2.99 -0.59 5.44
C ASN A 121 -2.94 -2.00 4.82
N ARG A 122 -4.09 -2.49 4.32
CA ARG A 122 -4.16 -3.81 3.66
C ARG A 122 -3.38 -3.81 2.36
N LEU A 123 -3.47 -2.71 1.60
CA LEU A 123 -2.73 -2.56 0.36
C LEU A 123 -1.22 -2.45 0.61
N ALA A 124 -0.78 -1.69 1.61
CA ALA A 124 0.63 -1.63 2.00
C ALA A 124 1.19 -3.03 2.32
N PHE A 125 0.40 -3.86 3.00
CA PHE A 125 0.78 -5.24 3.27
C PHE A 125 0.84 -6.11 2.00
N MET A 126 -0.11 -5.96 1.06
CA MET A 126 -0.06 -6.64 -0.23
C MET A 126 1.15 -6.21 -1.08
N LEU A 127 1.45 -4.91 -1.10
CA LEU A 127 2.63 -4.37 -1.79
C LEU A 127 3.91 -4.89 -1.16
N MET A 128 4.01 -4.92 0.17
CA MET A 128 5.17 -5.48 0.85
C MET A 128 5.40 -6.95 0.45
N GLN A 129 4.34 -7.76 0.44
CA GLN A 129 4.43 -9.17 0.02
C GLN A 129 4.84 -9.29 -1.46
N LEU A 130 4.24 -8.51 -2.36
CA LEU A 130 4.61 -8.50 -3.77
C LEU A 130 6.10 -8.19 -3.93
N LEU A 131 6.60 -7.14 -3.29
CA LEU A 131 8.00 -6.74 -3.41
C LEU A 131 8.96 -7.78 -2.81
N LEU A 132 8.61 -8.38 -1.68
CA LEU A 132 9.40 -9.46 -1.06
C LEU A 132 9.52 -10.66 -2.00
N ILE A 133 8.40 -11.15 -2.53
CA ILE A 133 8.38 -12.27 -3.49
C ILE A 133 9.22 -11.94 -4.73
N LYS A 134 9.05 -10.73 -5.30
CA LYS A 134 9.83 -10.28 -6.47
C LYS A 134 11.32 -10.21 -6.21
N SER A 135 11.73 -9.92 -4.97
CA SER A 135 13.14 -9.87 -4.56
C SER A 135 13.71 -11.23 -4.14
N GLY A 136 12.94 -12.31 -4.25
CA GLY A 136 13.36 -13.67 -3.89
C GLY A 136 13.33 -13.94 -2.38
N HIS A 137 12.75 -13.04 -1.58
CA HIS A 137 12.59 -13.25 -0.14
C HIS A 137 11.37 -14.12 0.12
N THR A 138 11.57 -15.20 0.88
CA THR A 138 10.48 -16.04 1.34
C THR A 138 9.74 -15.31 2.45
N PHE A 139 8.53 -14.83 2.17
CA PHE A 139 7.63 -14.39 3.23
C PHE A 139 7.14 -15.63 3.98
N VAL A 140 7.70 -15.88 5.17
CA VAL A 140 7.12 -16.85 6.10
C VAL A 140 5.75 -16.31 6.48
N LYS A 141 4.70 -17.07 6.19
CA LYS A 141 3.32 -16.77 6.62
C LYS A 141 3.26 -16.82 8.15
N TYR A 142 3.72 -15.77 8.82
CA TYR A 142 3.31 -15.50 10.20
C TYR A 142 1.88 -15.00 10.13
N VAL A 143 0.93 -15.95 10.13
CA VAL A 143 -0.45 -15.66 10.46
C VAL A 143 -0.46 -15.55 11.99
N CYS A 144 -0.91 -14.42 12.53
CA CYS A 144 -1.29 -14.38 13.95
C CYS A 144 -2.33 -15.49 14.15
N LEU A 145 -1.95 -16.54 14.88
CA LEU A 145 -2.85 -17.59 15.36
C LEU A 145 -3.57 -17.17 16.65
N ASP A 146 -3.59 -15.87 16.95
CA ASP A 146 -4.24 -15.32 18.11
C ASP A 146 -5.69 -14.92 17.79
N LYS A 147 -6.56 -15.33 18.73
CA LYS A 147 -8.03 -15.36 18.74
C LYS A 147 -8.71 -14.03 18.47
#